data_AF-A0A820G088-F1
#
_entry.id   AF-A0A820G088-F1
#
_cell.length_a   1.000
_cell.length_b   1.000
_cell.length_c   1.000
_cell.angle_alpha   90.00
_cell.angle_beta   90.00
_cell.angle_gamma   90.00
#
_symmetry.space_group_name_H-M   'P 1'
#
loop_
_entity.id
_entity.type
_entity.pdbx_description
1 polymer ?
#
loop_
_entity_poly.entity_id
_entity_poly.type
_entity_poly.pdbx_seq_one_letter_code
_entity_poly.pdbx_strand_id
1 'polypeptide(L)'
;PASFAQARIWLDERIRFDPEKPQTAIYNMPFVYRLQSNHTLSIKQLRHALHLTVNKHPSLHTSLHFDIQKNQLIQRVITHEDKNNKNNMFSIIETTYETDEQLNEILHDEKRNPHLFHLDQGLVFRCHIIYYKQISSNHLLSHKDLLIFN
;
A
#
# COMPACT_ATOMS: atom_id res chain seq x y z
N PRO A 1 -6.15 -14.13 17.51
CA PRO A 1 -4.70 -13.85 17.72
C PRO A 1 -4.03 -13.69 16.35
N ALA A 2 -2.98 -12.88 16.26
CA ALA A 2 -2.14 -12.84 15.06
C ALA A 2 -1.43 -14.19 14.82
N SER A 3 -1.06 -14.46 13.58
CA SER A 3 -0.23 -15.63 13.26
C SER A 3 1.17 -15.49 13.87
N PHE A 4 1.87 -16.61 14.03
CA PHE A 4 3.24 -16.60 14.54
C PHE A 4 4.17 -15.71 13.67
N ALA A 5 4.03 -15.78 12.35
CA ALA A 5 4.80 -14.96 11.42
C ALA A 5 4.50 -13.46 11.58
N GLN A 6 3.22 -13.09 11.70
CA GLN A 6 2.82 -11.69 11.94
C GLN A 6 3.40 -11.16 13.26
N ALA A 7 3.31 -11.94 14.34
CA ALA A 7 3.87 -11.56 15.64
C ALA A 7 5.39 -11.40 15.60
N ARG A 8 6.10 -12.30 14.90
CA ARG A 8 7.56 -12.23 14.73
C ARG A 8 7.99 -10.99 13.95
N ILE A 9 7.34 -10.71 12.82
CA ILE A 9 7.61 -9.54 11.97
C ILE A 9 7.35 -8.25 12.74
N TRP A 10 6.19 -8.14 13.37
CA TRP A 10 5.82 -6.96 14.15
C TRP A 10 6.80 -6.69 15.30
N LEU A 11 7.23 -7.74 16.01
CA LEU A 11 8.23 -7.61 17.06
C LEU A 11 9.60 -7.20 16.49
N ASP A 12 10.01 -7.79 15.37
CA ASP A 12 11.26 -7.44 14.70
C ASP A 12 11.27 -5.98 14.24
N GLU A 13 10.18 -5.46 13.69
CA GLU A 13 10.08 -4.03 13.37
C GLU A 13 10.27 -3.19 14.64
N ARG A 14 9.55 -3.47 15.72
CA ARG A 14 9.66 -2.68 16.96
C ARG A 14 11.03 -2.74 17.64
N ILE A 15 11.73 -3.87 17.55
CA ILE A 15 13.07 -4.02 18.14
C ILE A 15 14.14 -3.36 17.26
N ARG A 16 14.02 -3.46 15.93
CA ARG A 16 15.03 -2.93 15.00
C ARG A 16 14.95 -1.41 14.84
N PHE A 17 13.76 -0.82 15.03
CA PHE A 17 13.57 0.61 14.89
C PHE A 17 13.67 1.33 16.23
N ASP A 18 14.86 1.85 16.49
CA ASP A 18 15.12 2.87 17.50
C ASP A 18 14.28 4.12 17.16
N PRO A 19 13.40 4.61 18.05
CA PRO A 19 12.62 5.83 17.82
C PRO A 19 13.49 7.08 17.60
N GLU A 20 14.78 7.03 17.97
CA GLU A 20 15.74 8.12 17.78
C GLU A 20 16.49 8.04 16.43
N LYS A 21 16.25 6.99 15.62
CA LYS A 21 16.86 6.83 14.28
C LYS A 21 15.82 6.90 13.17
N PRO A 22 16.21 7.33 11.96
CA PRO A 22 15.29 7.34 10.83
C PRO A 22 14.80 5.93 10.54
N GLN A 23 13.52 5.68 10.81
CA GLN A 23 12.88 4.40 10.56
C GLN A 23 12.85 4.16 9.06
N THR A 24 13.29 2.98 8.63
CA THR A 24 13.24 2.54 7.23
C THR A 24 12.34 1.33 7.18
N ALA A 25 11.28 1.34 6.38
CA ALA A 25 10.50 0.13 6.12
C ALA A 25 11.39 -0.97 5.53
N ILE A 26 11.33 -2.17 6.12
CA ILE A 26 12.06 -3.34 5.62
C ILE A 26 11.14 -4.42 5.07
N TYR A 27 9.83 -4.32 5.32
CA TYR A 27 8.83 -5.31 4.91
C TYR A 27 7.87 -4.80 3.82
N ASN A 28 8.06 -3.58 3.30
CA ASN A 28 7.33 -3.15 2.10
C ASN A 28 7.73 -4.03 0.91
N MET A 29 6.75 -4.46 0.12
CA MET A 29 6.96 -5.35 -1.02
C MET A 29 6.31 -4.80 -2.29
N PRO A 30 6.89 -3.76 -2.92
CA PRO A 30 6.29 -3.15 -4.09
C PRO A 30 6.40 -4.05 -5.32
N PHE A 31 5.28 -4.24 -6.00
CA PHE A 31 5.18 -4.87 -7.30
C PHE A 31 4.96 -3.80 -8.37
N VAL A 32 5.93 -3.64 -9.27
CA VAL A 32 5.95 -2.58 -10.28
C VAL A 32 5.51 -3.14 -11.63
N TYR A 33 4.52 -2.51 -12.25
CA TYR A 33 4.00 -2.84 -13.57
C TYR A 33 4.09 -1.62 -14.48
N ARG A 34 4.67 -1.79 -15.67
CA ARG A 34 4.74 -0.73 -16.70
C ARG A 34 3.78 -1.07 -17.83
N LEU A 35 2.98 -0.08 -18.24
CA LEU A 35 2.03 -0.25 -19.33
C LEU A 35 2.76 -0.25 -20.69
N GLN A 36 2.47 -1.28 -21.49
CA GLN A 36 3.02 -1.43 -22.84
C GLN A 36 2.29 -0.53 -23.85
N SER A 37 2.95 -0.20 -24.97
CA SER A 37 2.51 0.83 -25.92
C SER A 37 1.15 0.59 -26.58
N ASN A 38 0.68 -0.65 -26.61
CA ASN A 38 -0.58 -1.08 -27.21
C ASN A 38 -1.73 -1.27 -26.20
N HIS A 39 -1.51 -0.96 -24.92
CA HIS A 39 -2.53 -1.15 -23.88
C HIS A 39 -2.88 0.17 -23.22
N THR A 40 -4.17 0.40 -23.02
CA THR A 40 -4.68 1.46 -22.15
C THR A 40 -5.47 0.83 -21.02
N LEU A 41 -5.39 1.43 -19.83
CA LEU A 41 -6.11 0.96 -18.65
C LEU A 41 -6.96 2.10 -18.08
N SER A 42 -8.26 1.86 -17.95
CA SER A 42 -9.16 2.81 -17.29
C SER A 42 -8.90 2.84 -15.78
N ILE A 43 -8.61 4.02 -15.24
CA ILE A 43 -8.45 4.23 -13.80
C ILE A 43 -9.73 3.87 -13.06
N LYS A 44 -10.90 4.18 -13.64
CA LYS A 44 -12.19 3.82 -13.05
C LYS A 44 -12.33 2.29 -12.91
N GLN A 45 -11.97 1.54 -13.95
CA GLN A 45 -12.02 0.08 -13.92
C GLN A 45 -10.97 -0.50 -12.96
N LEU A 46 -9.76 0.07 -12.93
CA LEU A 46 -8.74 -0.29 -11.96
C LEU A 46 -9.24 -0.10 -10.52
N ARG A 47 -9.81 1.07 -10.19
CA ARG A 47 -10.39 1.34 -8.86
C ARG A 47 -11.45 0.32 -8.49
N HIS A 48 -12.34 -0.01 -9.43
CA HIS A 48 -13.37 -1.01 -9.19
C HIS A 48 -12.78 -2.40 -8.93
N ALA A 49 -11.83 -2.83 -9.76
CA ALA A 49 -11.15 -4.11 -9.62
C ALA A 49 -10.40 -4.20 -8.28
N LEU A 50 -9.67 -3.16 -7.89
CA LEU A 50 -9.00 -3.09 -6.58
C LEU A 50 -9.99 -3.17 -5.43
N HIS A 51 -11.15 -2.50 -5.54
CA HIS A 51 -12.18 -2.58 -4.52
C HIS A 51 -12.73 -4.00 -4.36
N LEU A 52 -12.97 -4.70 -5.46
CA LEU A 52 -13.41 -6.11 -5.43
C LEU A 52 -12.33 -7.02 -4.84
N THR A 53 -11.07 -6.85 -5.25
CA THR A 53 -9.94 -7.64 -4.77
C THR A 53 -9.72 -7.44 -3.26
N VAL A 54 -9.65 -6.20 -2.79
CA VAL A 54 -9.46 -5.90 -1.36
C VAL A 54 -10.62 -6.44 -0.53
N ASN A 55 -11.87 -6.28 -0.99
CA ASN A 55 -13.03 -6.86 -0.31
C ASN A 55 -12.98 -8.38 -0.22
N LYS A 56 -12.55 -9.05 -1.29
CA LYS A 56 -12.50 -10.51 -1.37
C LYS A 56 -11.44 -11.12 -0.46
N HIS A 57 -10.37 -10.39 -0.16
CA HIS A 57 -9.19 -10.92 0.53
C HIS A 57 -8.99 -10.25 1.89
N PRO A 58 -9.39 -10.90 3.01
CA PRO A 58 -9.23 -10.37 4.38
C PRO A 58 -7.82 -9.90 4.73
N SER A 59 -6.80 -10.57 4.19
CA SER A 59 -5.40 -10.22 4.41
C SER A 59 -5.04 -8.79 3.97
N LEU A 60 -5.76 -8.22 3.01
CA LEU A 60 -5.52 -6.85 2.48
C LEU A 60 -6.19 -5.75 3.30
N HIS A 61 -6.99 -6.11 4.31
CA HIS A 61 -7.68 -5.17 5.18
C HIS A 61 -7.74 -5.67 6.63
N THR A 62 -6.75 -6.46 7.04
CA THR A 62 -6.61 -6.92 8.44
C THR A 62 -5.77 -5.92 9.22
N SER A 63 -6.30 -5.43 10.34
CA SER A 63 -5.54 -4.63 11.29
C SER A 63 -4.79 -5.48 12.31
N LEU A 64 -3.71 -4.94 12.86
CA LEU A 64 -2.90 -5.52 13.93
C LEU A 64 -2.85 -4.57 15.13
N HIS A 65 -3.18 -5.09 16.31
CA HIS A 65 -3.17 -4.34 17.57
C HIS A 65 -2.52 -5.17 18.67
N PHE A 66 -1.67 -4.55 19.48
CA PHE A 66 -1.11 -5.21 20.65
C PHE A 66 -2.03 -5.06 21.85
N ASP A 67 -2.60 -6.17 22.33
CA ASP A 67 -3.39 -6.23 23.55
C ASP A 67 -2.44 -6.36 24.75
N ILE A 68 -2.30 -5.27 25.50
CA ILE A 68 -1.40 -5.17 26.66
C ILE A 68 -1.86 -6.11 27.79
N GLN A 69 -3.17 -6.27 27.98
CA GLN A 69 -3.71 -7.12 29.06
C GLN A 69 -3.43 -8.59 28.80
N LYS A 70 -3.49 -9.00 27.53
CA LYS A 70 -3.18 -10.38 27.10
C LYS A 70 -1.72 -10.58 26.74
N ASN A 71 -0.93 -9.51 26.70
CA ASN A 71 0.45 -9.48 26.21
C ASN A 71 0.59 -10.17 24.82
N GLN A 72 -0.35 -9.88 23.92
CA GLN A 72 -0.49 -10.61 22.65
C GLN A 72 -0.83 -9.67 21.49
N LEU A 73 -0.28 -9.97 20.31
CA LEU A 73 -0.69 -9.32 19.07
C LEU A 73 -2.03 -9.94 18.60
N ILE A 74 -3.04 -9.08 18.45
CA ILE A 74 -4.37 -9.42 17.98
C ILE A 74 -4.54 -8.89 16.57
N GLN A 75 -5.19 -9.68 15.73
CA GLN A 75 -5.57 -9.28 14.37
C GLN A 75 -7.08 -9.14 14.26
N ARG A 76 -7.55 -8.20 13.44
CA ARG A 76 -8.97 -7.98 13.18
C ARG A 76 -9.20 -7.65 11.71
N VAL A 77 -10.11 -8.34 11.06
CA VAL A 77 -10.53 -8.01 9.69
C VAL A 77 -11.41 -6.76 9.73
N ILE A 78 -11.03 -5.72 8.99
CA ILE A 78 -11.75 -4.44 8.94
C ILE A 78 -12.80 -4.48 7.82
N THR A 79 -14.06 -4.30 8.18
CA THR A 79 -15.17 -4.29 7.23
C THR A 79 -15.54 -2.87 6.80
N HIS A 80 -16.45 -2.73 5.82
CA HIS A 80 -17.00 -1.40 5.46
C HIS A 80 -17.76 -0.75 6.60
N GLU A 81 -18.43 -1.56 7.42
CA GLU A 81 -19.20 -1.10 8.59
C GLU A 81 -18.27 -0.44 9.61
N ASP A 82 -17.06 -0.98 9.77
CA ASP A 82 -16.03 -0.42 10.66
C ASP A 82 -15.52 0.96 10.21
N LYS A 83 -15.63 1.30 8.92
CA LYS A 83 -15.01 2.51 8.34
C LYS A 83 -15.93 3.73 8.22
N ASN A 84 -17.14 3.68 8.81
CA ASN A 84 -18.10 4.79 8.83
C ASN A 84 -18.29 5.50 7.45
N ASN A 85 -18.23 4.73 6.36
CA ASN A 85 -18.38 5.19 4.96
C ASN A 85 -17.44 6.32 4.47
N LYS A 86 -16.49 6.79 5.28
CA LYS A 86 -15.58 7.89 4.93
C LYS A 86 -14.16 7.44 4.59
N ASN A 87 -13.73 6.29 5.11
CA ASN A 87 -12.37 5.80 4.93
C ASN A 87 -12.32 4.68 3.88
N ASN A 88 -11.52 4.87 2.83
CA ASN A 88 -11.26 3.82 1.86
C ASN A 88 -10.55 2.63 2.54
N MET A 89 -10.77 1.41 2.04
CA MET A 89 -10.08 0.20 2.53
C MET A 89 -8.61 0.14 2.11
N PHE A 90 -8.23 0.93 1.11
CA PHE A 90 -6.88 1.04 0.57
C PHE A 90 -6.66 2.48 0.08
N SER A 91 -5.41 2.88 -0.08
CA SER A 91 -5.06 4.20 -0.62
C SER A 91 -4.61 4.12 -2.08
N ILE A 92 -5.02 5.12 -2.86
CA ILE A 92 -4.49 5.38 -4.19
C ILE A 92 -3.77 6.72 -4.14
N ILE A 93 -2.54 6.76 -4.62
CA ILE A 93 -1.79 8.00 -4.83
C ILE A 93 -1.39 8.13 -6.29
N GLU A 94 -1.21 9.38 -6.72
CA GLU A 94 -0.91 9.73 -8.10
C GLU A 94 0.31 10.66 -8.12
N THR A 95 1.32 10.32 -8.92
CA THR A 95 2.50 11.18 -9.15
C THR A 95 2.89 11.18 -10.61
N THR A 96 3.80 12.08 -10.98
CA THR A 96 4.39 12.14 -12.31
C THR A 96 5.89 11.91 -12.26
N TYR A 97 6.46 11.44 -13.37
CA TYR A 97 7.89 11.38 -13.56
C TYR A 97 8.27 11.79 -14.99
N GLU A 98 9.44 12.39 -15.15
CA GLU A 98 10.01 12.76 -16.45
C GLU A 98 11.37 12.11 -16.69
N THR A 99 12.15 11.90 -15.62
CA THR A 99 13.49 11.34 -15.66
C THR A 99 13.58 10.00 -14.94
N ASP A 100 14.59 9.19 -15.31
CA ASP A 100 14.86 7.93 -14.61
C ASP A 100 15.28 8.16 -13.15
N GLU A 101 15.90 9.30 -12.83
CA GLU A 101 16.25 9.68 -11.47
C GLU A 101 15.01 9.87 -10.60
N GLN A 102 14.02 10.64 -11.06
CA GLN A 102 12.74 10.81 -10.37
C GLN A 102 12.01 9.48 -10.20
N LEU A 103 12.02 8.63 -11.22
CA LEU A 103 11.41 7.30 -11.12
C LEU A 103 12.12 6.44 -10.07
N ASN A 104 13.46 6.47 -10.02
CA ASN A 104 14.23 5.74 -9.04
C ASN A 104 13.99 6.24 -7.61
N GLU A 105 13.84 7.56 -7.42
CA GLU A 105 13.46 8.15 -6.13
C GLU A 105 12.08 7.65 -5.67
N ILE A 106 11.09 7.65 -6.56
CA ILE A 106 9.75 7.11 -6.26
C ILE A 106 9.84 5.63 -5.86
N LEU A 107 10.57 4.82 -6.64
CA LEU A 107 10.75 3.39 -6.35
C LEU A 107 11.51 3.14 -5.04
N HIS A 108 12.44 4.03 -4.69
CA HIS A 108 13.19 3.97 -3.44
C HIS A 108 12.28 4.29 -2.25
N ASP A 109 11.46 5.33 -2.36
CA ASP A 109 10.49 5.72 -1.33
C ASP A 109 9.46 4.61 -1.10
N GLU A 110 8.87 4.04 -2.15
CA GLU A 110 7.91 2.92 -2.06
C GLU A 110 8.45 1.71 -1.28
N LYS A 111 9.76 1.48 -1.36
CA LYS A 111 10.43 0.37 -0.66
C LYS A 111 10.76 0.66 0.79
N ARG A 112 10.98 1.93 1.14
CA ARG A 112 11.67 2.28 2.40
C ARG A 112 10.89 3.21 3.30
N ASN A 113 9.82 3.82 2.81
CA ASN A 113 9.02 4.74 3.60
C ASN A 113 8.17 3.96 4.62
N PRO A 114 8.41 4.14 5.93
CA PRO A 114 7.68 3.43 6.99
C PRO A 114 6.26 3.95 7.20
N HIS A 115 5.89 5.07 6.57
CA HIS A 115 4.60 5.72 6.75
C HIS A 115 3.57 5.33 5.68
N LEU A 116 3.90 4.42 4.75
CA LEU A 116 2.99 4.03 3.66
C LEU A 116 1.80 3.21 4.16
N PHE A 117 1.94 2.50 5.27
CA PHE A 117 0.92 1.60 5.79
C PHE A 117 0.51 1.97 7.22
N HIS A 118 -0.78 1.79 7.52
CA HIS A 118 -1.33 1.97 8.86
C HIS A 118 -1.91 0.63 9.32
N LEU A 119 -1.03 -0.20 9.91
CA LEU A 119 -1.36 -1.57 10.35
C LEU A 119 -2.49 -1.60 11.37
N ASP A 120 -2.59 -0.60 12.25
CA ASP A 120 -3.64 -0.46 13.24
C ASP A 120 -5.02 -0.16 12.61
N GLN A 121 -5.05 0.43 11.42
CA GLN A 121 -6.29 0.75 10.70
C GLN A 121 -6.66 -0.27 9.63
N GLY A 122 -5.84 -1.32 9.48
CA GLY A 122 -5.98 -2.30 8.39
C GLY A 122 -5.77 -1.67 7.01
N LEU A 123 -5.01 -0.58 6.92
CA LEU A 123 -4.60 0.03 5.65
C LEU A 123 -3.25 -0.59 5.25
N VAL A 124 -3.32 -1.82 4.74
CA VAL A 124 -2.17 -2.68 4.42
C VAL A 124 -2.05 -2.99 2.93
N PHE A 125 -2.80 -2.26 2.10
CA PHE A 125 -2.75 -2.33 0.65
C PHE A 125 -2.83 -0.93 0.04
N ARG A 126 -2.03 -0.70 -1.00
CA ARG A 126 -1.85 0.56 -1.70
C ARG A 126 -1.69 0.36 -3.20
N CYS A 127 -2.10 1.37 -3.94
CA CYS A 127 -1.82 1.50 -5.37
C CYS A 127 -1.22 2.89 -5.64
N HIS A 128 -0.03 2.94 -6.20
CA HIS A 128 0.58 4.16 -6.69
C HIS A 128 0.51 4.17 -8.21
N ILE A 129 -0.21 5.14 -8.75
CA ILE A 129 -0.30 5.41 -10.18
C ILE A 129 0.75 6.46 -10.52
N ILE A 130 1.67 6.13 -11.41
CA ILE A 130 2.77 7.01 -11.81
C ILE A 130 2.61 7.32 -13.29
N TYR A 131 2.35 8.59 -13.61
CA TYR A 131 2.17 9.04 -14.99
C TYR A 131 3.47 9.54 -15.59
N TYR A 132 3.71 9.22 -16.85
CA TYR A 132 4.82 9.81 -17.58
C TYR A 132 4.47 11.25 -18.00
N LYS A 133 5.27 12.22 -17.54
CA LYS A 133 5.17 13.67 -17.76
C LYS A 133 3.95 14.37 -17.18
N GLN A 134 2.74 13.85 -17.38
CA GLN A 134 1.51 14.54 -16.97
C GLN A 134 0.43 13.57 -16.55
N ILE A 135 -0.36 13.97 -15.55
CA ILE A 135 -1.55 13.23 -15.13
C ILE A 135 -2.56 13.23 -16.27
N SER A 136 -3.11 12.06 -16.55
CA SER A 136 -4.04 11.86 -17.66
C SER A 136 -5.39 12.51 -17.40
N SER A 137 -5.80 13.43 -18.29
CA SER A 137 -7.10 14.11 -18.21
C SER A 137 -8.28 13.22 -18.63
N ASN A 138 -8.03 12.13 -19.37
CA ASN A 138 -9.06 11.20 -19.84
C ASN A 138 -9.27 10.00 -18.90
N HIS A 139 -8.62 9.99 -17.74
CA HIS A 139 -8.63 8.90 -16.77
C HIS A 139 -8.18 7.53 -17.32
N LEU A 140 -7.29 7.53 -18.31
CA LEU A 140 -6.63 6.35 -18.84
C LEU A 140 -5.13 6.39 -18.56
N LEU A 141 -4.60 5.25 -18.14
CA LEU A 141 -3.18 4.95 -18.16
C LEU A 141 -2.79 4.41 -19.52
N SER A 142 -1.59 4.74 -19.95
CA SER A 142 -1.10 4.56 -21.30
C SER A 142 0.39 4.19 -21.30
N HIS A 143 1.01 4.22 -22.47
CA HIS A 143 2.41 3.85 -22.63
C HIS A 143 3.33 4.60 -21.66
N LYS A 144 4.22 3.85 -20.98
CA LYS A 144 5.19 4.33 -19.98
C LYS A 144 4.61 4.67 -18.61
N ASP A 145 3.29 4.80 -18.45
CA ASP A 145 2.70 4.91 -17.13
C ASP A 145 2.98 3.63 -16.33
N LEU A 146 3.11 3.77 -15.02
CA LEU A 146 3.39 2.66 -14.12
C LEU A 146 2.32 2.54 -13.04
N LEU A 147 2.17 1.32 -12.56
CA LEU A 147 1.44 0.97 -11.36
C LEU A 147 2.39 0.32 -10.39
N ILE A 148 2.32 0.73 -9.13
CA ILE A 148 2.96 0.04 -8.02
C ILE A 148 1.86 -0.45 -7.08
N PHE A 149 1.77 -1.76 -6.89
CA PHE A 149 0.96 -2.35 -5.84
C PHE A 149 1.84 -2.68 -4.65
N ASN A 150 1.40 -2.25 -3.47
CA ASN A 150 2.16 -2.37 -2.23
C ASN A 150 1.21 -2.87 -1.14
#